data_AF-A0A176S3N0-F1
#
_entry.id   AF-A0A176S3N0-F1
#
_cell.length_a   1.000
_cell.length_b   1.000
_cell.length_c   1.000
_cell.angle_alpha   90.00
_cell.angle_beta   90.00
_cell.angle_gamma   90.00
#
_symmetry.space_group_name_H-M   'P 1'
#
loop_
_entity.id
_entity.type
_entity.pdbx_description
1 polymer ?
#
loop_
_entity_poly.entity_id
_entity_poly.type
_entity_poly.pdbx_seq_one_letter_code
_entity_poly.pdbx_strand_id
1 'polypeptide(L)'
;MTEFEGQIWAAQDNDEINLICTTKRVKKKIQAINEKGRDLRLSAEKLLWQHPSQATGPEDWQEKLTNIQATVESLGNDIDVELLWESALELELSDINELADLYFGGEITTEHLVAIWRTLAEYRLYFKRRGKNWESRTAEQMNELKTQRERELARVKAQGLAREWLQKFAKLPLPIFPSLSGKEKDELVVDFSEEMLPFVERLESWLRGDTDKDVEELVSSTAEGVKLTPRELVFEILQKIGRIPLDADRDVIVAGLKPEFSAVINEAAQAVQPAETQNISDFLFSIDDEETREVDDALAIERDGLFWKISKFYQPAKCPLKFTPMILNQKPKN
;
A
#
# COMPACT_ATOMS: atom_id res chain seq x y z
N MET A 1 -29.32 6.31 -55.71
CA MET A 1 -29.14 7.20 -54.54
C MET A 1 -29.29 6.31 -53.32
N THR A 2 -28.18 5.97 -52.68
CA THR A 2 -28.17 5.05 -51.55
C THR A 2 -28.88 5.67 -50.37
N GLU A 3 -29.96 5.02 -49.95
CA GLU A 3 -30.82 5.37 -48.81
C GLU A 3 -29.97 5.69 -47.58
N PHE A 4 -30.03 6.94 -47.14
CA PHE A 4 -29.51 7.41 -45.87
C PHE A 4 -30.72 7.47 -44.94
N GLU A 5 -30.83 6.53 -43.99
CA GLU A 5 -31.97 6.49 -43.06
C GLU A 5 -32.00 7.72 -42.13
N GLY A 6 -30.82 8.25 -41.77
CA GLY A 6 -30.69 9.51 -41.04
C GLY A 6 -31.18 9.47 -39.60
N GLN A 7 -31.55 8.30 -39.07
CA GLN A 7 -32.15 8.18 -37.75
C GLN A 7 -31.09 8.27 -36.65
N ILE A 8 -31.30 9.13 -35.66
CA ILE A 8 -30.38 9.34 -34.55
C ILE A 8 -30.76 8.41 -33.39
N TRP A 9 -29.77 7.72 -32.84
CA TRP A 9 -29.94 6.79 -31.75
C TRP A 9 -28.88 6.98 -30.67
N ALA A 10 -29.27 6.84 -29.41
CA ALA A 10 -28.36 6.59 -28.31
C ALA A 10 -28.01 5.10 -28.29
N ALA A 11 -26.72 4.79 -28.44
CA ALA A 11 -26.22 3.43 -28.45
C ALA A 11 -25.27 3.18 -27.28
N GLN A 12 -25.44 2.02 -26.67
CA GLN A 12 -24.62 1.57 -25.56
C GLN A 12 -23.31 0.97 -26.05
N ASP A 13 -22.19 1.48 -25.56
CA ASP A 13 -20.88 0.85 -25.70
C ASP A 13 -20.22 0.68 -24.33
N ASN A 14 -20.31 -0.54 -23.79
CA ASN A 14 -19.95 -0.84 -22.41
C ASN A 14 -20.68 0.10 -21.42
N ASP A 15 -19.94 0.85 -20.61
CA ASP A 15 -20.44 1.84 -19.62
C ASP A 15 -20.80 3.19 -20.25
N GLU A 16 -20.35 3.45 -21.48
CA GLU A 16 -20.57 4.71 -22.16
C GLU A 16 -21.80 4.64 -23.08
N ILE A 17 -22.48 5.77 -23.23
CA ILE A 17 -23.50 5.97 -24.25
C ILE A 17 -22.99 6.96 -25.27
N ASN A 18 -22.99 6.50 -26.52
CA ASN A 18 -22.58 7.27 -27.68
C ASN A 18 -23.77 7.52 -28.58
N LEU A 19 -23.88 8.72 -29.11
CA LEU A 19 -24.88 9.08 -30.11
C LEU A 19 -24.40 8.61 -31.49
N ILE A 20 -25.28 7.96 -32.23
CA ILE A 20 -24.99 7.45 -33.57
C ILE A 20 -26.10 7.81 -34.56
N CYS A 21 -25.74 7.98 -35.82
CA CYS A 21 -26.69 8.20 -36.92
C CYS A 21 -26.72 7.00 -37.86
N THR A 22 -27.88 6.37 -38.04
CA THR A 22 -28.01 5.17 -38.87
C THR A 22 -27.96 5.51 -40.35
N THR A 23 -27.04 4.89 -41.08
CA THR A 23 -26.93 5.06 -42.53
C THR A 23 -27.66 3.95 -43.26
N LYS A 24 -27.46 2.69 -42.86
CA LYS A 24 -28.11 1.51 -43.46
C LYS A 24 -28.41 0.43 -42.43
N ARG A 25 -29.59 -0.19 -42.54
CA ARG A 25 -29.97 -1.37 -41.76
C ARG A 25 -29.85 -2.65 -42.58
N VAL A 26 -28.94 -3.56 -42.20
CA VAL A 26 -28.76 -4.86 -42.86
C VAL A 26 -29.11 -5.99 -41.89
N LYS A 27 -30.38 -6.43 -41.93
CA LYS A 27 -30.96 -7.48 -41.07
C LYS A 27 -30.71 -7.21 -39.57
N LYS A 28 -29.73 -7.91 -38.96
CA LYS A 28 -29.37 -7.82 -37.53
C LYS A 28 -28.20 -6.86 -37.23
N LYS A 29 -27.57 -6.29 -38.26
CA LYS A 29 -26.42 -5.38 -38.10
C LYS A 29 -26.75 -4.02 -38.68
N ILE A 30 -26.47 -2.98 -37.93
CA ILE A 30 -26.73 -1.59 -38.28
C ILE A 30 -25.40 -0.96 -38.66
N GLN A 31 -25.33 -0.33 -39.83
CA GLN A 31 -24.26 0.59 -40.18
C GLN A 31 -24.68 1.99 -39.74
N ALA A 32 -23.86 2.62 -38.93
CA ALA A 32 -24.11 3.94 -38.39
C ALA A 32 -22.81 4.75 -38.40
N ILE A 33 -22.94 6.07 -38.40
CA ILE A 33 -21.83 7.00 -38.23
C ILE A 33 -21.75 7.33 -36.74
N ASN A 34 -20.56 7.22 -36.15
CA ASN A 34 -20.33 7.58 -34.75
C ASN A 34 -20.13 9.10 -34.57
N GLU A 35 -19.97 9.53 -33.32
CA GLU A 35 -19.72 10.94 -32.96
C GLU A 35 -18.48 11.53 -33.68
N LYS A 36 -17.47 10.69 -33.96
CA LYS A 36 -16.21 11.08 -34.64
C LYS A 36 -16.30 11.02 -36.17
N GLY A 37 -17.49 10.83 -36.74
CA GLY A 37 -17.71 10.75 -38.18
C GLY A 37 -17.22 9.45 -38.84
N ARG A 38 -16.90 8.41 -38.06
CA ARG A 38 -16.45 7.10 -38.56
C ARG A 38 -17.62 6.13 -38.69
N ASP A 39 -17.58 5.32 -39.74
CA ASP A 39 -18.52 4.22 -39.92
C ASP A 39 -18.30 3.14 -38.85
N LEU A 40 -19.38 2.78 -38.17
CA LEU A 40 -19.43 1.78 -37.13
C LEU A 40 -20.50 0.74 -37.47
N ARG A 41 -20.23 -0.51 -37.12
CA ARG A 41 -21.18 -1.61 -37.29
C ARG A 41 -21.59 -2.16 -35.93
N LEU A 42 -22.86 -1.98 -35.58
CA LEU A 42 -23.40 -2.38 -34.27
C LEU A 42 -24.51 -3.42 -34.40
N SER A 43 -24.72 -4.19 -33.34
CA SER A 43 -25.91 -5.03 -33.18
C SER A 43 -27.11 -4.15 -32.84
N ALA A 44 -28.30 -4.49 -33.33
CA ALA A 44 -29.53 -3.77 -33.00
C ALA A 44 -29.84 -3.78 -31.49
N GLU A 45 -29.31 -4.76 -30.74
CA GLU A 45 -29.48 -4.87 -29.28
C GLU A 45 -28.76 -3.78 -28.47
N LYS A 46 -27.75 -3.13 -29.08
CA LYS A 46 -27.00 -2.02 -28.46
C LYS A 46 -27.72 -0.68 -28.59
N LEU A 47 -28.79 -0.58 -29.37
CA LEU A 47 -29.61 0.64 -29.46
C LEU A 47 -30.50 0.75 -28.22
N LEU A 48 -30.47 1.90 -27.57
CA LEU A 48 -31.28 2.18 -26.39
C LEU A 48 -32.47 3.07 -26.74
N TRP A 49 -32.21 4.31 -27.13
CA TRP A 49 -33.26 5.31 -27.37
C TRP A 49 -33.14 5.96 -28.73
N GLN A 50 -34.28 6.17 -29.37
CA GLN A 50 -34.37 6.85 -30.65
C GLN A 50 -34.66 8.33 -30.41
N HIS A 51 -33.83 9.20 -30.97
CA HIS A 51 -34.04 10.62 -30.93
C HIS A 51 -35.09 11.04 -31.97
N PRO A 52 -35.98 12.02 -31.68
CA PRO A 52 -37.05 12.44 -32.60
C PRO A 52 -36.52 13.09 -33.89
N SER A 53 -35.40 13.82 -33.80
CA SER A 53 -34.74 14.43 -34.96
C SER A 53 -34.05 13.40 -35.87
N GLN A 54 -34.17 13.62 -37.18
CA GLN A 54 -33.44 12.87 -38.21
C GLN A 54 -32.42 13.78 -38.89
N ALA A 55 -31.25 13.24 -39.23
CA ALA A 55 -30.25 13.89 -40.05
C ALA A 55 -30.53 13.62 -41.54
N THR A 56 -30.33 14.62 -42.39
CA THR A 56 -30.48 14.49 -43.85
C THR A 56 -29.15 14.18 -44.57
N GLY A 57 -28.03 14.34 -43.88
CA GLY A 57 -26.69 13.98 -44.36
C GLY A 57 -25.62 14.07 -43.26
N PRO A 58 -24.34 13.82 -43.59
CA PRO A 58 -23.24 13.82 -42.61
C PRO A 58 -22.95 15.18 -41.99
N GLU A 59 -23.13 16.28 -42.73
CA GLU A 59 -22.94 17.65 -42.20
C GLU A 59 -24.06 18.05 -41.23
N ASP A 60 -25.33 17.81 -41.60
CA ASP A 60 -26.50 18.01 -40.73
C ASP A 60 -26.44 17.12 -39.47
N TRP A 61 -25.85 15.92 -39.58
CA TRP A 61 -25.56 15.06 -38.42
C TRP A 61 -24.59 15.72 -37.45
N GLN A 62 -23.48 16.30 -37.92
CA GLN A 62 -22.48 16.92 -37.05
C GLN A 62 -23.03 18.17 -36.34
N GLU A 63 -23.83 18.99 -37.03
CA GLU A 63 -24.49 20.14 -36.42
C GLU A 63 -25.49 19.71 -35.34
N LYS A 64 -26.35 18.72 -35.65
CA LYS A 64 -27.32 18.18 -34.67
C LYS A 64 -26.63 17.50 -33.50
N LEU A 65 -25.56 16.75 -33.75
CA LEU A 65 -24.78 16.10 -32.70
C LEU A 65 -24.21 17.14 -31.73
N THR A 66 -23.63 18.23 -32.25
CA THR A 66 -23.06 19.30 -31.42
C THR A 66 -24.14 19.92 -30.53
N ASN A 67 -25.32 20.19 -31.09
CA ASN A 67 -26.45 20.74 -30.32
C ASN A 67 -26.93 19.76 -29.24
N ILE A 68 -27.13 18.48 -29.59
CA ILE A 68 -27.56 17.46 -28.64
C ILE A 68 -26.52 17.28 -27.52
N GLN A 69 -25.23 17.24 -27.87
CA GLN A 69 -24.14 17.12 -26.89
C GLN A 69 -24.10 18.32 -25.95
N ALA A 70 -24.22 19.54 -26.47
CA ALA A 70 -24.28 20.75 -25.64
C ALA A 70 -25.47 20.72 -24.66
N THR A 71 -26.64 20.27 -25.11
CA THR A 71 -27.81 20.10 -24.24
C THR A 71 -27.57 19.01 -23.20
N VAL A 72 -27.03 17.85 -23.59
CA VAL A 72 -26.72 16.73 -22.68
C VAL A 72 -25.69 17.15 -21.63
N GLU A 73 -24.66 17.89 -22.00
CA GLU A 73 -23.64 18.40 -21.06
C GLU A 73 -24.23 19.43 -20.11
N SER A 74 -25.06 20.36 -20.61
CA SER A 74 -25.76 21.32 -19.75
C SER A 74 -26.64 20.62 -18.72
N LEU A 75 -27.48 19.68 -19.18
CA LEU A 75 -28.33 18.87 -18.30
C LEU A 75 -27.49 18.04 -17.32
N GLY A 76 -26.39 17.47 -17.79
CA GLY A 76 -25.45 16.68 -16.97
C GLY A 76 -24.87 17.47 -15.81
N ASN A 77 -24.49 18.73 -16.05
CA ASN A 77 -23.94 19.63 -15.04
C ASN A 77 -24.99 20.12 -14.03
N ASP A 78 -26.25 20.17 -14.44
CA ASP A 78 -27.37 20.58 -13.58
C ASP A 78 -27.89 19.43 -12.69
N ILE A 79 -27.44 18.18 -12.90
CA ILE A 79 -27.86 17.03 -12.10
C ILE A 79 -27.15 17.00 -10.74
N ASP A 80 -27.91 17.20 -9.67
CA ASP A 80 -27.50 16.86 -8.31
C ASP A 80 -27.64 15.36 -8.07
N VAL A 81 -26.52 14.65 -8.21
CA VAL A 81 -26.45 13.19 -8.06
C VAL A 81 -26.72 12.74 -6.64
N GLU A 82 -26.38 13.55 -5.63
CA GLU A 82 -26.60 13.20 -4.23
C GLU A 82 -28.10 13.24 -3.92
N LEU A 83 -28.79 14.30 -4.32
CA LEU A 83 -30.24 14.41 -4.19
C LEU A 83 -30.99 13.32 -4.97
N LEU A 84 -30.56 13.05 -6.21
CA LEU A 84 -31.12 11.97 -7.02
C LEU A 84 -30.92 10.60 -6.36
N TRP A 85 -29.75 10.36 -5.77
CA TRP A 85 -29.45 9.12 -5.06
C TRP A 85 -30.30 8.92 -3.82
N GLU A 86 -30.46 9.94 -2.98
CA GLU A 86 -31.31 9.87 -1.78
C GLU A 86 -32.77 9.53 -2.15
N SER A 87 -33.30 10.23 -3.15
CA SER A 87 -34.67 10.04 -3.62
C SER A 87 -34.86 8.66 -4.27
N ALA A 88 -33.90 8.21 -5.09
CA ALA A 88 -33.93 6.92 -5.73
C ALA A 88 -33.79 5.76 -4.73
N LEU A 89 -33.04 5.95 -3.64
CA LEU A 89 -32.89 4.96 -2.57
C LEU A 89 -34.19 4.82 -1.77
N GLU A 90 -34.87 5.92 -1.45
CA GLU A 90 -36.16 5.89 -0.74
C GLU A 90 -37.27 5.22 -1.56
N LEU A 91 -37.27 5.45 -2.87
CA LEU A 91 -38.26 4.92 -3.81
C LEU A 91 -37.86 3.56 -4.43
N GLU A 92 -36.69 3.01 -4.07
CA GLU A 92 -36.13 1.78 -4.63
C GLU A 92 -36.08 1.74 -6.17
N LEU A 93 -35.86 2.89 -6.80
CA LEU A 93 -35.86 3.02 -8.25
C LEU A 93 -34.56 2.49 -8.84
N SER A 94 -34.68 1.76 -9.96
CA SER A 94 -33.51 1.22 -10.67
C SER A 94 -33.57 1.41 -12.19
N ASP A 95 -34.74 1.72 -12.73
CA ASP A 95 -34.90 1.98 -14.15
C ASP A 95 -34.49 3.43 -14.48
N ILE A 96 -33.72 3.59 -15.55
CA ILE A 96 -33.23 4.90 -15.99
C ILE A 96 -34.34 5.86 -16.40
N ASN A 97 -35.47 5.37 -16.91
CA ASN A 97 -36.61 6.21 -17.25
C ASN A 97 -37.29 6.71 -15.98
N GLU A 98 -37.41 5.88 -14.95
CA GLU A 98 -37.95 6.28 -13.64
C GLU A 98 -37.04 7.31 -12.96
N LEU A 99 -35.72 7.13 -13.04
CA LEU A 99 -34.75 8.11 -12.53
C LEU A 99 -34.84 9.45 -13.27
N ALA A 100 -35.09 9.41 -14.59
CA ALA A 100 -35.29 10.62 -15.38
C ALA A 100 -36.60 11.33 -15.07
N ASP A 101 -37.67 10.57 -14.88
CA ASP A 101 -38.96 11.13 -14.45
C ASP A 101 -38.85 11.77 -13.07
N LEU A 102 -38.17 11.10 -12.14
CA LEU A 102 -37.95 11.59 -10.78
C LEU A 102 -37.20 12.92 -10.76
N TYR A 103 -36.14 13.05 -11.57
CA TYR A 103 -35.28 14.23 -11.54
C TYR A 103 -35.84 15.41 -12.34
N PHE A 104 -36.18 15.19 -13.61
CA PHE A 104 -36.57 16.28 -14.50
C PHE A 104 -38.08 16.58 -14.40
N GLY A 105 -38.89 15.56 -14.13
CA GLY A 105 -40.33 15.63 -14.22
C GLY A 105 -40.84 15.90 -15.64
N GLY A 106 -42.09 15.50 -15.90
CA GLY A 106 -42.78 15.86 -17.15
C GLY A 106 -42.37 15.01 -18.37
N GLU A 107 -42.23 15.63 -19.55
CA GLU A 107 -41.92 14.90 -20.78
C GLU A 107 -40.42 14.56 -20.87
N ILE A 108 -40.12 13.27 -20.70
CA ILE A 108 -38.75 12.74 -20.77
C ILE A 108 -38.30 12.70 -22.23
N THR A 109 -37.26 13.48 -22.55
CA THR A 109 -36.59 13.47 -23.85
C THR A 109 -35.42 12.49 -23.85
N THR A 110 -34.90 12.19 -25.05
CA THR A 110 -33.72 11.34 -25.18
C THR A 110 -32.47 11.93 -24.53
N GLU A 111 -32.37 13.25 -24.53
CA GLU A 111 -31.27 14.02 -23.99
C GLU A 111 -31.23 13.92 -22.46
N HIS A 112 -32.40 13.94 -21.80
CA HIS A 112 -32.53 13.68 -20.36
C HIS A 112 -32.00 12.29 -19.98
N LEU A 113 -32.39 11.26 -20.75
CA LEU A 113 -31.96 9.87 -20.50
C LEU A 113 -30.46 9.69 -20.69
N VAL A 114 -29.90 10.30 -21.74
CA VAL A 114 -28.46 10.25 -22.02
C VAL A 114 -27.67 11.03 -20.95
N ALA A 115 -28.17 12.19 -20.52
CA ALA A 115 -27.56 13.00 -19.48
C ALA A 115 -27.47 12.23 -18.16
N ILE A 116 -28.58 11.70 -17.65
CA ILE A 116 -28.56 10.91 -16.40
C ILE A 116 -27.64 9.71 -16.56
N TRP A 117 -27.72 8.97 -17.65
CA TRP A 117 -26.84 7.81 -17.80
C TRP A 117 -25.36 8.18 -17.72
N ARG A 118 -24.94 9.24 -18.43
CA ARG A 118 -23.55 9.71 -18.43
C ARG A 118 -23.13 10.15 -17.03
N THR A 119 -23.97 10.92 -16.35
CA THR A 119 -23.72 11.36 -14.97
C THR A 119 -23.61 10.17 -14.02
N LEU A 120 -24.53 9.21 -14.05
CA LEU A 120 -24.45 8.00 -13.21
C LEU A 120 -23.19 7.15 -13.49
N ALA A 121 -22.75 7.10 -14.75
CA ALA A 121 -21.55 6.38 -15.14
C ALA A 121 -20.25 7.04 -14.64
N GLU A 122 -20.23 8.36 -14.48
CA GLU A 122 -19.14 9.11 -13.87
C GLU A 122 -19.16 8.97 -12.33
N TYR A 123 -20.34 9.12 -11.72
CA TYR A 123 -20.54 9.07 -10.27
C TYR A 123 -20.80 7.65 -9.75
N ARG A 124 -19.89 6.73 -10.07
CA ARG A 124 -19.94 5.32 -9.66
C ARG A 124 -19.87 5.09 -8.17
N LEU A 125 -19.81 6.11 -7.32
CA LEU A 125 -19.81 6.00 -5.86
C LEU A 125 -21.23 5.73 -5.34
N TYR A 126 -22.21 6.44 -5.88
CA TYR A 126 -23.60 6.43 -5.44
C TYR A 126 -24.42 5.32 -6.10
N PHE A 127 -24.16 5.05 -7.38
CA PHE A 127 -24.90 4.05 -8.14
C PHE A 127 -24.01 2.88 -8.58
N LYS A 128 -24.61 1.69 -8.63
CA LYS A 128 -24.01 0.47 -9.17
C LYS A 128 -24.77 0.03 -10.40
N ARG A 129 -24.04 -0.17 -11.48
CA ARG A 129 -24.64 -0.64 -12.73
C ARG A 129 -25.01 -2.12 -12.68
N ARG A 130 -26.20 -2.46 -13.18
CA ARG A 130 -26.67 -3.83 -13.48
C ARG A 130 -27.30 -3.90 -14.86
N GLY A 131 -26.45 -4.07 -15.88
CA GLY A 131 -26.90 -4.17 -17.27
C GLY A 131 -27.46 -2.84 -17.78
N LYS A 132 -28.79 -2.77 -17.94
CA LYS A 132 -29.52 -1.56 -18.36
C LYS A 132 -30.01 -0.71 -17.17
N ASN A 133 -29.93 -1.24 -15.95
CA ASN A 133 -30.45 -0.61 -14.76
C ASN A 133 -29.32 -0.08 -13.87
N TRP A 134 -29.66 0.86 -13.00
CA TRP A 134 -28.76 1.47 -12.03
C TRP A 134 -29.31 1.29 -10.62
N GLU A 135 -28.64 0.48 -9.81
CA GLU A 135 -29.03 0.27 -8.41
C GLU A 135 -28.38 1.35 -7.53
N SER A 136 -29.19 2.07 -6.75
CA SER A 136 -28.71 2.95 -5.70
C SER A 136 -27.97 2.14 -4.64
N ARG A 137 -26.77 2.58 -4.23
CA ARG A 137 -26.04 1.96 -3.13
C ARG A 137 -26.57 2.43 -1.79
N THR A 138 -26.40 1.62 -0.75
CA THR A 138 -26.77 2.04 0.61
C THR A 138 -25.75 3.05 1.15
N ALA A 139 -26.15 3.84 2.15
CA ALA A 139 -25.26 4.78 2.83
C ALA A 139 -24.04 4.06 3.46
N GLU A 140 -24.23 2.84 3.98
CA GLU A 140 -23.15 2.00 4.51
C GLU A 140 -22.12 1.64 3.42
N GLN A 141 -22.57 1.19 2.25
CA GLN A 141 -21.71 0.88 1.12
C GLN A 141 -20.95 2.10 0.61
N MET A 142 -21.61 3.26 0.59
CA MET A 142 -21.01 4.53 0.17
C MET A 142 -19.93 4.97 1.17
N ASN A 143 -20.19 4.90 2.47
CA ASN A 143 -19.21 5.20 3.51
C ASN A 143 -18.02 4.25 3.46
N GLU A 144 -18.25 2.95 3.28
CA GLU A 144 -17.17 1.97 3.11
C GLU A 144 -16.29 2.31 1.91
N LEU A 145 -16.89 2.63 0.75
CA LEU A 145 -16.17 3.01 -0.45
C LEU A 145 -15.41 4.34 -0.29
N LYS A 146 -16.00 5.34 0.39
CA LYS A 146 -15.33 6.60 0.73
C LYS A 146 -14.11 6.32 1.60
N THR A 147 -14.27 5.55 2.67
CA THR A 147 -13.17 5.17 3.56
C THR A 147 -12.09 4.37 2.83
N GLN A 148 -12.47 3.43 1.96
CA GLN A 148 -11.51 2.68 1.14
C GLN A 148 -10.72 3.60 0.20
N ARG A 149 -11.39 4.56 -0.44
CA ARG A 149 -10.74 5.52 -1.35
C ARG A 149 -9.82 6.49 -0.61
N GLU A 150 -10.24 6.97 0.55
CA GLU A 150 -9.42 7.80 1.44
C GLU A 150 -8.18 7.05 1.91
N ARG A 151 -8.34 5.79 2.33
CA ARG A 151 -7.20 4.93 2.70
C ARG A 151 -6.26 4.71 1.54
N GLU A 152 -6.78 4.44 0.35
CA GLU A 152 -5.95 4.23 -0.85
C GLU A 152 -5.20 5.52 -1.23
N LEU A 153 -5.88 6.65 -1.18
CA LEU A 153 -5.27 7.94 -1.48
C LEU A 153 -4.22 8.34 -0.43
N ALA A 154 -4.48 8.05 0.86
CA ALA A 154 -3.50 8.21 1.92
C ALA A 154 -2.30 7.27 1.71
N ARG A 155 -2.53 6.01 1.31
CA ARG A 155 -1.48 5.04 1.00
C ARG A 155 -0.60 5.50 -0.15
N VAL A 156 -1.19 5.94 -1.26
CA VAL A 156 -0.46 6.44 -2.44
C VAL A 156 0.35 7.69 -2.08
N LYS A 157 -0.23 8.62 -1.31
CA LYS A 157 0.50 9.81 -0.82
C LYS A 157 1.68 9.42 0.08
N ALA A 158 1.46 8.54 1.04
CA ALA A 158 2.51 8.06 1.95
C ALA A 158 3.64 7.35 1.18
N GLN A 159 3.30 6.51 0.19
CA GLN A 159 4.28 5.86 -0.68
C GLN A 159 5.07 6.88 -1.52
N GLY A 160 4.41 7.91 -2.05
CA GLY A 160 5.06 9.00 -2.77
C GLY A 160 6.08 9.74 -1.90
N LEU A 161 5.67 10.16 -0.70
CA LEU A 161 6.55 10.82 0.28
C LEU A 161 7.71 9.92 0.69
N ALA A 162 7.46 8.64 0.97
CA ALA A 162 8.48 7.66 1.31
C ALA A 162 9.50 7.48 0.18
N ARG A 163 9.05 7.42 -1.08
CA ARG A 163 9.93 7.32 -2.24
C ARG A 163 10.82 8.55 -2.39
N GLU A 164 10.24 9.74 -2.31
CA GLU A 164 10.98 11.00 -2.41
C GLU A 164 12.00 11.12 -1.27
N TRP A 165 11.60 10.73 -0.07
CA TRP A 165 12.46 10.69 1.11
C TRP A 165 13.62 9.71 0.93
N LEU A 166 13.37 8.47 0.53
CA LEU A 166 14.41 7.47 0.25
C LEU A 166 15.41 7.99 -0.79
N GLN A 167 14.93 8.58 -1.89
CA GLN A 167 15.79 9.13 -2.94
C GLN A 167 16.64 10.31 -2.46
N LYS A 168 16.10 11.15 -1.56
CA LYS A 168 16.84 12.26 -0.96
C LYS A 168 17.99 11.75 -0.10
N PHE A 169 17.72 10.77 0.77
CA PHE A 169 18.72 10.20 1.69
C PHE A 169 19.72 9.28 0.99
N ALA A 170 19.31 8.62 -0.08
CA ALA A 170 20.18 7.84 -0.96
C ALA A 170 21.31 8.68 -1.58
N LYS A 171 21.03 9.94 -1.95
CA LYS A 171 22.00 10.85 -2.58
C LYS A 171 22.92 11.55 -1.58
N LEU A 172 22.54 11.57 -0.30
CA LEU A 172 23.37 12.18 0.75
C LEU A 172 24.59 11.28 1.03
N PRO A 173 25.81 11.83 1.15
CA PRO A 173 26.96 11.06 1.61
C PRO A 173 26.75 10.61 3.06
N LEU A 174 27.38 9.49 3.44
CA LEU A 174 27.43 9.08 4.84
C LEU A 174 28.17 10.14 5.68
N PRO A 175 27.69 10.47 6.89
CA PRO A 175 28.44 11.32 7.80
C PRO A 175 29.78 10.65 8.14
N ILE A 176 30.85 11.44 8.11
CA ILE A 176 32.21 10.97 8.37
C ILE A 176 32.29 10.50 9.83
N PHE A 177 32.94 9.36 10.09
CA PHE A 177 33.16 8.83 11.43
C PHE A 177 33.67 9.91 12.40
N PRO A 178 33.07 10.06 13.60
CA PRO A 178 33.45 11.07 14.59
C PRO A 178 34.95 11.03 14.94
N SER A 179 35.56 9.84 14.87
CA SER A 179 36.98 9.57 15.12
C SER A 179 37.92 10.37 14.21
N LEU A 180 37.46 10.83 13.05
CA LEU A 180 38.24 11.58 12.07
C LEU A 180 37.89 13.07 12.00
N SER A 181 36.70 13.49 12.46
CA SER A 181 36.23 14.87 12.28
C SER A 181 36.21 15.71 13.55
N GLY A 182 36.44 15.13 14.74
CA GLY A 182 36.45 15.87 16.01
C GLY A 182 35.12 16.58 16.35
N LYS A 183 34.02 16.20 15.70
CA LYS A 183 32.67 16.73 15.97
C LYS A 183 31.89 15.76 16.84
N GLU A 184 31.10 16.29 17.77
CA GLU A 184 30.25 15.51 18.66
C GLU A 184 29.20 14.72 17.88
N LYS A 185 28.80 13.54 18.42
CA LYS A 185 27.89 12.58 17.77
C LYS A 185 26.55 13.20 17.33
N ASP A 186 26.09 14.25 18.00
CA ASP A 186 24.77 14.86 17.79
C ASP A 186 24.73 15.85 16.60
N GLU A 187 25.87 16.36 16.11
CA GLU A 187 25.88 17.32 14.99
C GLU A 187 25.80 16.68 13.59
N LEU A 188 25.93 15.35 13.50
CA LEU A 188 26.04 14.62 12.22
C LEU A 188 24.76 13.91 11.81
N VAL A 189 23.75 13.86 12.68
CA VAL A 189 22.47 13.21 12.42
C VAL A 189 21.59 14.15 11.59
N VAL A 190 21.13 13.67 10.43
CA VAL A 190 20.18 14.42 9.62
C VAL A 190 18.79 14.25 10.21
N ASP A 191 18.25 15.33 10.74
CA ASP A 191 16.89 15.37 11.26
C ASP A 191 15.86 15.03 10.16
N PHE A 192 14.83 14.27 10.52
CA PHE A 192 13.79 13.84 9.60
C PHE A 192 12.40 14.12 10.20
N SER A 193 11.43 14.44 9.34
CA SER A 193 10.08 14.80 9.77
C SER A 193 9.42 13.68 10.58
N GLU A 194 8.70 14.03 11.65
CA GLU A 194 7.93 13.09 12.49
C GLU A 194 6.92 12.27 11.66
N GLU A 195 6.43 12.83 10.55
CA GLU A 195 5.53 12.14 9.61
C GLU A 195 6.14 10.87 9.00
N MET A 196 7.47 10.78 8.96
CA MET A 196 8.20 9.65 8.42
C MET A 196 8.54 8.57 9.45
N LEU A 197 8.29 8.82 10.75
CA LEU A 197 8.58 7.85 11.83
C LEU A 197 7.96 6.46 11.57
N PRO A 198 6.68 6.34 11.18
CA PRO A 198 6.08 5.01 10.93
C PRO A 198 6.75 4.28 9.77
N PHE A 199 7.25 5.01 8.77
CA PHE A 199 7.98 4.42 7.65
C PHE A 199 9.38 3.99 8.05
N VAL A 200 10.08 4.78 8.88
CA VAL A 200 11.40 4.43 9.41
C VAL A 200 11.35 3.16 10.28
N GLU A 201 10.31 3.00 11.12
CA GLU A 201 10.12 1.78 11.91
C GLU A 201 9.87 0.54 11.04
N ARG A 202 9.11 0.70 9.95
CA ARG A 202 8.91 -0.37 8.96
C ARG A 202 10.22 -0.73 8.24
N LEU A 203 11.04 0.26 7.90
CA LEU A 203 12.37 0.03 7.30
C LEU A 203 13.31 -0.72 8.25
N GLU A 204 13.33 -0.36 9.53
CA GLU A 204 14.14 -1.04 10.53
C GLU A 204 13.70 -2.50 10.71
N SER A 205 12.40 -2.73 10.80
CA SER A 205 11.81 -4.07 10.92
C SER A 205 12.14 -4.91 9.69
N TRP A 206 12.00 -4.33 8.49
CA TRP A 206 12.35 -4.96 7.22
C TRP A 206 13.85 -5.31 7.13
N LEU A 207 14.73 -4.40 7.57
CA LEU A 207 16.18 -4.66 7.60
C LEU A 207 16.53 -5.84 8.52
N ARG A 208 15.80 -6.01 9.63
CA ARG A 208 15.97 -7.09 10.60
C ARG A 208 15.32 -8.42 10.17
N GLY A 209 14.64 -8.45 9.03
CA GLY A 209 14.13 -9.68 8.42
C GLY A 209 12.60 -9.80 8.34
N ASP A 210 11.84 -8.79 8.77
CA ASP A 210 10.38 -8.80 8.58
C ASP A 210 10.01 -8.60 7.10
N THR A 211 8.91 -9.23 6.69
CA THR A 211 8.44 -9.15 5.30
C THR A 211 7.44 -8.01 5.14
N ASP A 212 7.84 -6.99 4.40
CA ASP A 212 6.98 -5.88 3.99
C ASP A 212 7.15 -5.64 2.48
N LYS A 213 6.14 -6.04 1.69
CA LYS A 213 6.21 -5.98 0.22
C LYS A 213 6.28 -4.55 -0.30
N ASP A 214 5.57 -3.63 0.34
CA ASP A 214 5.54 -2.23 -0.11
C ASP A 214 6.92 -1.59 0.13
N VAL A 215 7.55 -1.89 1.26
CA VAL A 215 8.91 -1.42 1.57
C VAL A 215 9.93 -2.05 0.63
N GLU A 216 9.87 -3.37 0.41
CA GLU A 216 10.76 -4.09 -0.52
C GLU A 216 10.75 -3.48 -1.92
N GLU A 217 9.57 -3.19 -2.46
CA GLU A 217 9.41 -2.59 -3.80
C GLU A 217 10.01 -1.17 -3.86
N LEU A 218 9.71 -0.33 -2.86
CA LEU A 218 10.22 1.04 -2.78
C LEU A 218 11.74 1.11 -2.63
N VAL A 219 12.30 0.26 -1.75
CA VAL A 219 13.74 0.18 -1.50
C VAL A 219 14.45 -0.37 -2.73
N SER A 220 13.96 -1.45 -3.33
CA SER A 220 14.59 -2.07 -4.50
C SER A 220 14.66 -1.10 -5.68
N SER A 221 13.56 -0.40 -5.97
CA SER A 221 13.53 0.62 -7.03
C SER A 221 14.53 1.76 -6.78
N THR A 222 14.75 2.14 -5.53
CA THR A 222 15.71 3.20 -5.18
C THR A 222 17.15 2.70 -5.21
N ALA A 223 17.39 1.47 -4.75
CA ALA A 223 18.70 0.84 -4.69
C ALA A 223 19.31 0.63 -6.08
N GLU A 224 18.49 0.24 -7.07
CA GLU A 224 18.88 0.16 -8.48
C GLU A 224 19.47 1.48 -9.01
N GLY A 225 18.90 2.62 -8.59
CA GLY A 225 19.37 3.95 -9.00
C GLY A 225 20.73 4.35 -8.43
N VAL A 226 21.12 3.78 -7.27
CA VAL A 226 22.35 4.11 -6.53
C VAL A 226 23.42 3.02 -6.71
N LYS A 227 23.07 1.89 -7.33
CA LYS A 227 23.93 0.70 -7.49
C LYS A 227 24.39 0.10 -6.15
N LEU A 228 23.52 0.18 -5.13
CA LEU A 228 23.68 -0.50 -3.85
C LEU A 228 22.71 -1.67 -3.79
N THR A 229 22.96 -2.66 -2.93
CA THR A 229 21.94 -3.65 -2.63
C THR A 229 20.82 -3.02 -1.77
N PRO A 230 19.58 -3.54 -1.82
CA PRO A 230 18.46 -3.01 -1.03
C PRO A 230 18.78 -2.88 0.46
N ARG A 231 19.43 -3.89 1.05
CA ARG A 231 19.80 -3.90 2.48
C ARG A 231 20.91 -2.91 2.81
N GLU A 232 21.88 -2.73 1.91
CA GLU A 232 22.93 -1.72 2.07
C GLU A 232 22.36 -0.31 2.07
N LEU A 233 21.46 -0.03 1.13
CA LEU A 233 20.80 1.27 1.04
C LEU A 233 20.06 1.60 2.35
N VAL A 234 19.26 0.67 2.86
CA VAL A 234 18.51 0.89 4.11
C VAL A 234 19.45 1.05 5.29
N PHE A 235 20.49 0.22 5.40
CA PHE A 235 21.49 0.33 6.46
C PHE A 235 22.17 1.72 6.46
N GLU A 236 22.60 2.20 5.29
CA GLU A 236 23.20 3.53 5.16
C GLU A 236 22.23 4.66 5.51
N ILE A 237 20.97 4.55 5.09
CA ILE A 237 19.95 5.55 5.42
C ILE A 237 19.69 5.59 6.93
N LEU A 238 19.57 4.42 7.57
CA LEU A 238 19.36 4.32 9.02
C LEU A 238 20.56 4.85 9.83
N GLN A 239 21.78 4.73 9.30
CA GLN A 239 22.97 5.38 9.88
C GLN A 239 22.93 6.90 9.72
N LYS A 240 22.51 7.42 8.55
CA LYS A 240 22.40 8.88 8.30
C LYS A 240 21.40 9.57 9.24
N ILE A 241 20.32 8.88 9.61
CA ILE A 241 19.31 9.39 10.56
C ILE A 241 19.62 9.04 12.02
N GLY A 242 20.78 8.46 12.31
CA GLY A 242 21.23 8.16 13.68
C GLY A 242 20.45 7.04 14.38
N ARG A 243 19.66 6.23 13.65
CA ARG A 243 18.95 5.07 14.21
C ARG A 243 19.86 3.85 14.38
N ILE A 244 20.90 3.75 13.56
CA ILE A 244 21.95 2.73 13.69
C ILE A 244 23.28 3.45 13.97
N PRO A 245 24.09 2.97 14.93
CA PRO A 245 25.43 3.50 15.16
C PRO A 245 26.31 3.44 13.90
N LEU A 246 27.16 4.44 13.71
CA LEU A 246 28.07 4.48 12.54
C LEU A 246 29.11 3.36 12.55
N ASP A 247 29.46 2.87 13.75
CA ASP A 247 30.37 1.75 14.01
C ASP A 247 29.67 0.37 14.03
N ALA A 248 28.37 0.32 13.74
CA ALA A 248 27.64 -0.94 13.72
C ALA A 248 28.13 -1.85 12.58
N ASP A 249 28.28 -3.13 12.88
CA ASP A 249 28.56 -4.15 11.87
C ASP A 249 27.27 -4.46 11.10
N ARG A 250 27.34 -4.31 9.78
CA ARG A 250 26.23 -4.56 8.85
C ARG A 250 25.75 -6.01 8.95
N ASP A 251 26.66 -6.97 8.98
CA ASP A 251 26.32 -8.39 8.90
C ASP A 251 25.59 -8.84 10.17
N VAL A 252 25.95 -8.27 11.32
CA VAL A 252 25.27 -8.50 12.60
C VAL A 252 23.82 -7.99 12.57
N ILE A 253 23.61 -6.76 12.07
CA ILE A 253 22.27 -6.17 12.00
C ILE A 253 21.39 -6.90 10.98
N VAL A 254 21.94 -7.22 9.81
CA VAL A 254 21.24 -7.93 8.74
C VAL A 254 20.89 -9.37 9.14
N ALA A 255 21.70 -10.00 9.99
CA ALA A 255 21.40 -11.31 10.58
C ALA A 255 20.34 -11.25 11.68
N GLY A 256 19.83 -10.07 12.03
CA GLY A 256 18.85 -9.87 13.10
C GLY A 256 19.41 -10.11 14.50
N LEU A 257 20.74 -10.13 14.65
CA LEU A 257 21.39 -10.31 15.94
C LEU A 257 21.24 -9.02 16.76
N LYS A 258 20.66 -9.16 17.95
CA LYS A 258 20.52 -8.05 18.90
C LYS A 258 21.78 -8.03 19.76
N PRO A 259 22.60 -6.97 19.71
CA PRO A 259 23.79 -6.86 20.57
C PRO A 259 23.42 -6.65 22.04
N GLU A 260 22.16 -6.32 22.32
CA GLU A 260 21.66 -6.04 23.67
C GLU A 260 20.66 -7.11 24.11
N PHE A 261 20.78 -7.53 25.38
CA PHE A 261 19.78 -8.34 26.06
C PHE A 261 18.63 -7.45 26.56
N SER A 262 17.44 -8.04 26.73
CA SER A 262 16.28 -7.30 27.24
C SER A 262 16.52 -6.79 28.66
N ALA A 263 15.82 -5.71 29.03
CA ALA A 263 15.92 -5.13 30.38
C ALA A 263 15.69 -6.18 31.48
N VAL A 264 14.74 -7.10 31.28
CA VAL A 264 14.44 -8.20 32.21
C VAL A 264 15.64 -9.15 32.38
N ILE A 265 16.37 -9.45 31.30
CA ILE A 265 17.56 -10.31 31.35
C ILE A 265 18.69 -9.57 32.06
N ASN A 266 18.88 -8.28 31.78
CA ASN A 266 19.92 -7.47 32.42
C ASN A 266 19.66 -7.31 33.94
N GLU A 267 18.41 -7.07 34.34
CA GLU A 267 18.01 -7.03 35.76
C GLU A 267 18.24 -8.38 36.44
N ALA A 268 17.87 -9.48 35.79
CA ALA A 268 18.10 -10.82 36.31
C ALA A 268 19.60 -11.14 36.44
N ALA A 269 20.42 -10.70 35.47
CA ALA A 269 21.87 -10.88 35.50
C ALA A 269 22.53 -10.06 36.63
N GLN A 270 22.06 -8.84 36.90
CA GLN A 270 22.55 -8.02 38.02
C GLN A 270 22.13 -8.56 39.39
N ALA A 271 20.99 -9.26 39.47
CA ALA A 271 20.50 -9.88 40.70
C ALA A 271 21.24 -11.18 41.07
N VAL A 272 22.09 -11.70 40.17
CA VAL A 272 22.94 -12.87 40.43
C VAL A 272 23.95 -12.54 41.51
N GLN A 273 23.88 -13.26 42.64
CA GLN A 273 24.94 -13.22 43.64
C GLN A 273 26.09 -14.13 43.20
N PRO A 274 27.36 -13.72 43.39
CA PRO A 274 28.50 -14.58 43.13
C PRO A 274 28.39 -15.84 44.01
N ALA A 275 28.66 -17.00 43.41
CA ALA A 275 28.61 -18.27 44.12
C ALA A 275 29.66 -18.30 45.26
N GLU A 276 29.36 -19.02 46.35
CA GLU A 276 30.29 -19.22 47.45
C GLU A 276 31.58 -19.88 46.93
N THR A 277 32.72 -19.19 47.13
CA THR A 277 34.02 -19.67 46.69
C THR A 277 34.44 -20.89 47.51
N GLN A 278 34.40 -22.07 46.90
CA GLN A 278 35.03 -23.25 47.48
C GLN A 278 36.52 -23.24 47.08
N ASN A 279 37.42 -23.32 48.06
CA ASN A 279 38.85 -23.48 47.80
C ASN A 279 39.10 -24.94 47.36
N ILE A 280 39.42 -25.12 46.08
CA ILE A 280 39.55 -26.45 45.47
C ILE A 280 41.03 -26.89 45.36
N SER A 281 41.99 -25.97 45.25
CA SER A 281 43.45 -26.25 45.29
C SER A 281 44.27 -24.93 45.29
N ASP A 282 45.51 -24.97 45.78
CA ASP A 282 46.43 -23.81 45.83
C ASP A 282 47.10 -23.51 44.46
N PHE A 283 47.03 -24.41 43.47
CA PHE A 283 47.69 -24.21 42.17
C PHE A 283 46.80 -24.59 40.97
N LEU A 284 46.16 -23.57 40.40
CA LEU A 284 45.34 -23.62 39.19
C LEU A 284 45.92 -22.64 38.16
N PHE A 285 45.92 -23.01 36.88
CA PHE A 285 46.29 -22.10 35.80
C PHE A 285 45.37 -22.31 34.58
N SER A 286 45.09 -21.23 33.85
CA SER A 286 44.44 -21.28 32.54
C SER A 286 45.46 -20.93 31.45
N ILE A 287 45.16 -21.26 30.19
CA ILE A 287 46.01 -20.96 29.03
C ILE A 287 45.11 -20.29 28.00
N ASP A 288 45.19 -18.97 27.96
CA ASP A 288 44.34 -18.12 27.13
C ASP A 288 45.19 -17.05 26.43
N ASP A 289 44.69 -16.51 25.32
CA ASP A 289 45.31 -15.37 24.66
C ASP A 289 45.08 -14.07 25.47
N GLU A 290 45.95 -13.06 25.30
CA GLU A 290 45.92 -11.79 26.05
C GLU A 290 44.58 -11.02 25.90
N GLU A 291 43.85 -11.23 24.81
CA GLU A 291 42.55 -10.60 24.55
C GLU A 291 41.36 -11.36 25.15
N THR A 292 41.59 -12.53 25.75
CA THR A 292 40.53 -13.39 26.29
C THR A 292 39.95 -12.76 27.55
N ARG A 293 38.62 -12.53 27.55
CA ARG A 293 37.90 -11.88 28.67
C ARG A 293 37.17 -12.86 29.57
N GLU A 294 36.76 -14.00 29.03
CA GLU A 294 36.01 -15.04 29.75
C GLU A 294 36.88 -16.30 29.82
N VAL A 295 37.16 -16.77 31.04
CA VAL A 295 38.02 -17.94 31.30
C VAL A 295 37.13 -19.06 31.82
N ASP A 296 36.78 -20.00 30.94
CA ASP A 296 35.84 -21.06 31.25
C ASP A 296 36.50 -22.33 31.82
N ASP A 297 37.82 -22.48 31.69
CA ASP A 297 38.52 -23.66 32.15
C ASP A 297 39.86 -23.37 32.86
N ALA A 298 40.24 -24.29 33.73
CA ALA A 298 41.50 -24.26 34.45
C ALA A 298 42.08 -25.66 34.60
N LEU A 299 43.40 -25.74 34.70
CA LEU A 299 44.15 -26.98 34.86
C LEU A 299 44.89 -26.98 36.20
N ALA A 300 44.94 -28.16 36.84
CA ALA A 300 45.87 -28.43 37.91
C ALA A 300 46.67 -29.69 37.59
N ILE A 301 47.97 -29.66 37.90
CA ILE A 301 48.88 -30.78 37.67
C ILE A 301 49.59 -31.07 38.98
N GLU A 302 49.40 -32.28 39.49
CA GLU A 302 50.00 -32.76 40.74
C GLU A 302 50.86 -34.01 40.47
N ARG A 303 51.98 -34.13 41.17
CA ARG A 303 52.83 -35.32 41.09
C ARG A 303 52.44 -36.31 42.19
N ASP A 304 52.00 -37.51 41.78
CA ASP A 304 51.64 -38.61 42.68
C ASP A 304 52.65 -39.76 42.50
N GLY A 305 53.74 -39.69 43.26
CA GLY A 305 54.86 -40.63 43.14
C GLY A 305 55.55 -40.60 41.78
N LEU A 306 55.42 -41.70 41.02
CA LEU A 306 55.94 -41.83 39.64
C LEU A 306 54.93 -41.39 38.58
N PHE A 307 53.70 -41.05 38.96
CA PHE A 307 52.63 -40.67 38.06
C PHE A 307 52.30 -39.17 38.18
N TRP A 308 51.61 -38.66 37.16
CA TRP A 308 51.08 -37.30 37.14
C TRP A 308 49.56 -37.37 37.16
N LYS A 309 48.94 -36.60 38.05
CA LYS A 309 47.50 -36.40 38.09
C LYS A 309 47.19 -35.04 37.48
N ILE A 310 46.47 -35.06 36.36
CA ILE A 310 46.01 -33.84 35.67
C ILE A 310 44.51 -33.72 35.94
N SER A 311 44.10 -32.59 36.51
CA SER A 311 42.70 -32.27 36.76
C SER A 311 42.31 -31.09 35.88
N LYS A 312 41.16 -31.20 35.20
CA LYS A 312 40.57 -30.10 34.44
C LYS A 312 39.30 -29.62 35.13
N PHE A 313 39.26 -28.33 35.39
CA PHE A 313 38.15 -27.62 36.00
C PHE A 313 37.44 -26.82 34.92
N TYR A 314 36.12 -26.76 35.02
CA TYR A 314 35.28 -25.96 34.14
C TYR A 314 34.43 -25.05 35.01
N GLN A 315 34.22 -23.82 34.57
CA GLN A 315 33.26 -22.92 35.19
C GLN A 315 31.85 -23.56 35.10
N PRO A 316 31.17 -23.76 36.24
CA PRO A 316 29.84 -24.36 36.21
C PRO A 316 28.85 -23.38 35.59
N ALA A 317 28.46 -23.61 34.34
CA ALA A 317 27.42 -22.83 33.66
C ALA A 317 26.01 -23.00 34.26
N LYS A 318 25.82 -23.91 35.23
CA LYS A 318 24.53 -24.15 35.89
C LYS A 318 24.41 -23.34 37.18
N CYS A 319 23.43 -22.43 37.16
CA CYS A 319 22.89 -21.61 38.25
C CYS A 319 23.58 -20.25 38.42
N PRO A 320 22.92 -19.22 37.89
CA PRO A 320 22.11 -18.41 38.82
C PRO A 320 20.69 -18.06 38.32
N LEU A 321 20.32 -18.43 37.09
CA LEU A 321 18.98 -18.16 36.56
C LEU A 321 17.99 -19.25 37.00
N LYS A 322 17.39 -19.08 38.18
CA LYS A 322 16.11 -19.73 38.47
C LYS A 322 15.04 -19.07 37.62
N PHE A 323 14.79 -19.60 36.42
CA PHE A 323 13.57 -19.29 35.71
C PHE A 323 12.39 -19.88 36.50
N THR A 324 11.64 -19.01 37.18
CA THR A 324 10.33 -19.38 37.70
C THR A 324 9.46 -19.78 36.50
N PRO A 325 8.93 -21.01 36.43
CA PRO A 325 8.05 -21.39 35.33
C PRO A 325 6.80 -20.51 35.41
N MET A 326 6.59 -19.70 34.36
CA MET A 326 5.35 -18.99 34.14
C MET A 326 4.29 -20.07 33.86
N ILE A 327 3.43 -20.33 34.85
CA ILE A 327 2.30 -21.23 34.67
C ILE A 327 1.34 -20.53 33.71
N LEU A 328 1.39 -20.93 32.43
CA LEU A 328 0.32 -20.68 31.48
C LEU A 328 -0.90 -21.45 31.97
N ASN A 329 -1.81 -20.75 32.65
CA ASN A 329 -3.16 -21.24 32.91
C ASN A 329 -3.88 -21.42 31.57
N GLN A 330 -3.74 -22.60 30.97
CA GLN A 330 -4.72 -23.10 30.01
C GLN A 330 -6.01 -23.40 30.80
N LYS A 331 -6.99 -22.50 30.69
CA LYS A 331 -8.37 -22.80 31.09
C LYS A 331 -8.84 -24.02 30.29
N PRO A 332 -9.39 -25.07 30.92
CA PRO A 332 -10.15 -26.07 30.19
C PRO A 332 -11.43 -25.41 29.66
N LYS A 333 -11.70 -25.62 28.37
CA LYS A 333 -13.01 -25.38 27.77
C LYS A 333 -14.01 -26.29 28.47
N ASN A 334 -15.01 -25.70 29.12
CA ASN A 334 -16.31 -26.33 29.32
C ASN A 334 -17.21 -25.92 28.15
#